data_AF-A0A844BEH6-F1
#
_entry.id   AF-A0A844BEH6-F1
#
_cell.length_a   1.000
_cell.length_b   1.000
_cell.length_c   1.000
_cell.angle_alpha   90.00
_cell.angle_beta   90.00
_cell.angle_gamma   90.00
#
_symmetry.space_group_name_H-M   'P 1'
#
loop_
_entity.id
_entity.type
_entity.pdbx_description
1 polymer ?
#
loop_
_entity_poly.entity_id
_entity_poly.type
_entity_poly.pdbx_seq_one_letter_code
_entity_poly.pdbx_strand_id
1 'polypeptide(L)'
;MSFLRPEIRALLDRSREMLTAGGMALAGGWVFTFGGWFFQGLGLALMLLSLALGYVAIRRLRFVPGGGAPGIVQVDEGQITYLAPVNGGFVALSELTELELVFDADGARLWRLTQSGFPTVTIPAAAQGAEALFDAFVSLPGARPGPIVAALDRSPDLGPVTVWRRTRAPALT
;
A
#
# COMPACT_ATOMS: atom_id res chain seq x y z
N MET A 1 29.32 0.30 5.02
CA MET A 1 29.20 1.22 6.17
C MET A 1 28.30 2.40 5.78
N SER A 2 26.98 2.17 5.85
CA SER A 2 25.89 3.13 5.66
C SER A 2 25.56 4.03 6.84
N PHE A 3 26.12 5.24 7.00
CA PHE A 3 25.75 6.19 8.08
C PHE A 3 24.39 6.91 7.89
N LEU A 4 23.45 6.32 7.15
CA LEU A 4 22.14 6.92 6.88
C LEU A 4 21.05 5.96 7.33
N ARG A 5 20.26 6.42 8.31
CA ARG A 5 19.07 5.73 8.81
C ARG A 5 18.16 5.35 7.62
N PRO A 6 17.64 4.11 7.55
CA PRO A 6 16.84 3.65 6.41
C PRO A 6 15.62 4.54 6.15
N GLU A 7 15.06 5.18 7.19
CA GLU A 7 13.94 6.12 7.05
C GLU A 7 14.34 7.38 6.26
N ILE A 8 15.58 7.87 6.42
CA ILE A 8 16.08 9.05 5.69
C ILE A 8 16.26 8.73 4.21
N ARG A 9 16.70 7.51 3.88
CA ARG A 9 16.83 7.05 2.49
C ARG A 9 15.48 6.92 1.80
N ALA A 10 14.49 6.35 2.48
CA ALA A 10 13.14 6.26 1.95
C ALA A 10 12.55 7.66 1.67
N LEU A 11 12.79 8.62 2.57
CA LEU A 11 12.42 10.02 2.34
C LEU A 11 13.17 10.62 1.14
N LEU A 12 14.47 10.36 1.03
CA LEU A 12 15.33 10.90 -0.03
C LEU A 12 14.95 10.34 -1.41
N ASP A 13 14.67 9.05 -1.51
CA ASP A 13 14.20 8.44 -2.76
C ASP A 13 12.83 8.97 -3.16
N ARG A 14 11.95 9.23 -2.18
CA ARG A 14 10.64 9.85 -2.43
C ARG A 14 10.73 11.32 -2.86
N SER A 15 11.74 12.06 -2.40
CA SER A 15 11.90 13.50 -2.64
C SER A 15 12.97 13.84 -3.69
N ARG A 16 13.62 12.84 -4.28
CA ARG A 16 14.63 12.98 -5.33
C ARG A 16 14.15 13.78 -6.53
N GLU A 17 12.94 13.50 -7.02
CA GLU A 17 12.35 14.25 -8.15
C GLU A 17 12.10 15.73 -7.81
N MET A 18 11.77 16.02 -6.55
CA MET A 18 11.54 17.38 -6.08
C MET A 18 12.86 18.15 -5.89
N LEU A 19 13.92 17.46 -5.43
CA LEU A 19 15.27 18.00 -5.29
C LEU A 19 15.92 18.27 -6.65
N THR A 20 15.75 17.38 -7.63
CA THR A 20 16.27 17.62 -8.99
C THR A 20 15.54 18.77 -9.67
N ALA A 21 14.20 18.84 -9.55
CA ALA A 21 13.42 19.96 -10.07
C ALA A 21 13.80 21.29 -9.40
N GLY A 22 13.97 21.31 -8.08
CA GLY A 22 14.42 22.49 -7.34
C GLY A 22 15.84 22.93 -7.71
N GLY A 23 16.76 21.98 -7.84
CA GLY A 23 18.14 22.24 -8.28
C GLY A 23 18.20 22.79 -9.71
N MET A 24 17.37 22.26 -10.61
CA MET A 24 17.29 22.74 -12.00
C MET A 24 16.69 24.16 -12.09
N ALA A 25 15.69 24.47 -11.26
CA ALA A 25 15.12 25.81 -11.17
C ALA A 25 16.12 26.84 -10.63
N LEU A 26 16.90 26.49 -9.60
CA LEU A 26 17.97 27.33 -9.05
C LEU A 26 19.10 27.54 -10.06
N ALA A 27 19.50 26.50 -10.79
CA ALA A 27 20.49 26.60 -11.86
C ALA A 27 19.99 27.48 -13.02
N GLY A 28 18.72 27.36 -13.42
CA GLY A 28 18.10 28.23 -14.43
C GLY A 28 18.07 29.70 -14.00
N GLY A 29 17.73 29.96 -12.74
CA GLY A 29 17.77 31.31 -12.15
C GLY A 29 19.19 31.88 -12.08
N TRP A 30 20.18 31.04 -11.73
CA TRP A 30 21.58 31.42 -11.73
C TRP A 30 22.08 31.78 -13.14
N VAL A 31 21.76 30.97 -14.15
CA VAL A 31 22.11 31.22 -15.56
C VAL A 31 21.50 32.53 -16.07
N PHE A 32 20.27 32.85 -15.64
CA PHE A 32 19.59 34.10 -15.99
C PHE A 32 20.34 35.36 -15.51
N THR A 33 21.10 35.26 -14.41
CA THR A 33 21.85 36.40 -13.85
C THR A 33 23.11 36.80 -14.63
N PHE A 34 23.60 35.96 -15.56
CA PHE A 34 24.80 36.27 -16.37
C PHE A 34 24.58 37.35 -17.44
N GLY A 35 23.32 37.69 -17.76
CA GLY A 35 22.97 38.76 -18.71
C GLY A 35 23.16 38.38 -20.19
N GLY A 36 22.52 39.13 -21.08
CA GLY A 36 22.49 38.87 -22.53
C GLY A 36 21.29 38.02 -22.98
N TRP A 37 20.79 38.30 -24.19
CA TRP A 37 19.53 37.72 -24.71
C TRP A 37 19.57 36.18 -24.80
N PHE A 38 20.75 35.62 -25.10
CA PHE A 38 20.94 34.17 -25.18
C PHE A 38 20.80 33.48 -23.81
N PHE A 39 21.52 33.97 -22.79
CA PHE A 39 21.50 33.38 -21.45
C PHE A 39 20.15 33.59 -20.74
N GLN A 40 19.49 34.73 -20.99
CA GLN A 40 18.13 34.97 -20.51
C GLN A 40 17.12 33.98 -21.12
N GLY A 41 17.18 33.73 -22.43
CA GLY A 41 16.33 32.74 -23.10
C GLY A 41 16.56 31.32 -22.58
N LEU A 42 17.82 30.92 -22.41
CA LEU A 42 18.17 29.60 -21.88
C LEU A 42 17.71 29.40 -20.42
N GLY A 43 17.90 30.42 -19.56
CA GLY A 43 17.43 30.39 -18.18
C GLY A 43 15.90 30.26 -18.09
N LEU A 44 15.17 30.98 -18.94
CA LEU A 44 13.71 30.93 -19.01
C LEU A 44 13.20 29.55 -19.47
N ALA A 45 13.85 28.96 -20.48
CA ALA A 45 13.54 27.60 -20.93
C ALA A 45 13.75 26.56 -19.83
N LEU A 46 14.85 26.65 -19.08
CA LEU A 46 15.14 25.77 -17.94
C LEU A 46 14.14 25.95 -16.79
N MET A 47 13.73 27.19 -16.49
CA MET A 47 12.69 27.48 -15.50
C MET A 47 11.35 26.88 -15.88
N LEU A 48 10.91 27.05 -17.13
CA LEU A 48 9.65 26.48 -17.62
C LEU A 48 9.67 24.96 -17.59
N LEU A 49 10.78 24.34 -17.99
CA LEU A 49 10.95 22.89 -17.93
C LEU A 49 10.89 22.39 -16.47
N SER A 50 11.52 23.10 -15.54
CA SER A 50 11.51 22.75 -14.11
C SER A 50 10.11 22.88 -13.52
N LEU A 51 9.35 23.91 -13.89
CA LEU A 51 7.95 24.08 -13.49
C LEU A 51 7.06 22.97 -14.03
N ALA A 52 7.23 22.59 -15.30
CA ALA A 52 6.46 21.50 -15.91
C ALA A 52 6.72 20.16 -15.21
N LEU A 53 7.99 19.84 -14.94
CA LEU A 53 8.37 18.63 -14.19
C LEU A 53 7.83 18.65 -12.76
N GLY A 54 7.97 19.78 -12.05
CA GLY A 54 7.43 19.96 -10.71
C GLY A 54 5.91 19.81 -10.64
N TYR A 55 5.20 20.30 -11.65
CA TYR A 55 3.74 20.17 -11.76
C TYR A 55 3.30 18.70 -11.90
N VAL A 56 4.02 17.91 -12.71
CA VAL A 56 3.77 16.47 -12.86
C VAL A 56 4.05 15.73 -11.55
N ALA A 57 5.15 16.05 -10.87
CA ALA A 57 5.49 15.46 -9.58
C ALA A 57 4.42 15.75 -8.50
N ILE A 58 3.94 16.99 -8.41
CA ILE A 58 2.85 17.36 -7.48
C ILE A 58 1.56 16.60 -7.81
N ARG A 59 1.22 16.45 -9.09
CA ARG A 59 0.06 15.65 -9.50
C ARG A 59 0.23 14.18 -9.08
N ARG A 60 1.40 13.58 -9.26
CA ARG A 60 1.70 12.21 -8.81
C ARG A 60 1.56 12.03 -7.30
N LEU A 61 1.99 13.01 -6.50
CA LEU A 61 1.84 12.99 -5.04
C LEU A 61 0.39 13.12 -4.58
N ARG A 62 -0.50 13.71 -5.40
CA ARG A 62 -1.94 13.74 -5.13
C ARG A 62 -2.65 12.43 -5.49
N PHE A 63 -1.99 11.55 -6.24
CA PHE A 63 -2.41 10.17 -6.49
C PHE A 63 -1.76 9.20 -5.50
N VAL A 64 -1.62 9.59 -4.23
CA VAL A 64 -1.32 8.62 -3.17
C VAL A 64 -2.67 7.97 -2.82
N PRO A 65 -2.84 6.66 -3.09
CA PRO A 65 -4.08 5.95 -2.75
C PRO A 65 -4.29 6.02 -1.23
N GLY A 66 -5.53 6.17 -0.78
CA GLY A 66 -5.89 6.48 0.61
C GLY A 66 -5.56 5.40 1.67
N GLY A 67 -4.82 4.36 1.32
CA GLY A 67 -4.36 3.32 2.24
C GLY A 67 -2.89 3.54 2.62
N GLY A 68 -2.58 3.51 3.92
CA GLY A 68 -1.20 3.59 4.42
C GLY A 68 -0.32 2.38 4.05
N ALA A 69 -0.88 1.39 3.37
CA ALA A 69 -0.22 0.18 2.91
C ALA A 69 -0.45 -0.07 1.41
N PRO A 70 0.47 -0.74 0.70
CA PRO A 70 0.37 -0.96 -0.74
C PRO A 70 -0.83 -1.84 -1.11
N GLY A 71 -1.42 -1.58 -2.28
CA GLY A 71 -2.45 -2.40 -2.90
C GLY A 71 -3.88 -1.91 -2.70
N ILE A 72 -4.79 -2.48 -3.48
CA ILE A 72 -6.23 -2.19 -3.48
C ILE A 72 -6.99 -3.49 -3.25
N VAL A 73 -7.99 -3.45 -2.38
CA VAL A 73 -8.90 -4.55 -2.13
C VAL A 73 -10.22 -4.26 -2.83
N GLN A 74 -10.71 -5.25 -3.57
CA GLN A 74 -12.05 -5.26 -4.15
C GLN A 74 -12.79 -6.48 -3.62
N VAL A 75 -14.06 -6.29 -3.25
CA VAL A 75 -14.94 -7.35 -2.77
C VAL A 75 -16.18 -7.34 -3.64
N ASP A 76 -16.44 -8.46 -4.30
CA ASP A 76 -17.66 -8.73 -5.06
C ASP A 76 -18.47 -9.84 -4.34
N GLU A 77 -19.64 -10.26 -4.86
CA GLU A 77 -20.61 -11.14 -4.15
C GLU A 77 -20.07 -12.45 -3.55
N GLY A 78 -18.89 -12.91 -3.95
CA GLY A 78 -18.29 -14.12 -3.40
C GLY A 78 -16.77 -14.17 -3.46
N GLN A 79 -16.11 -13.06 -3.82
CA GLN A 79 -14.68 -13.05 -4.08
C GLN A 79 -14.03 -11.78 -3.52
N ILE A 80 -12.89 -11.97 -2.88
CA ILE A 80 -11.98 -10.92 -2.46
C ILE A 80 -10.82 -10.90 -3.44
N THR A 81 -10.59 -9.75 -4.08
CA THR A 81 -9.47 -9.54 -5.00
C THR A 81 -8.53 -8.51 -4.40
N TYR A 82 -7.26 -8.90 -4.22
CA TYR A 82 -6.21 -8.01 -3.74
C TYR A 82 -5.24 -7.70 -4.89
N LEU A 83 -5.34 -6.47 -5.38
CA LEU A 83 -4.53 -5.93 -6.46
C LEU A 83 -3.28 -5.27 -5.88
N ALA A 84 -2.17 -6.00 -5.86
CA ALA A 84 -0.90 -5.49 -5.35
C ALA A 84 0.26 -5.76 -6.34
N PRO A 85 1.29 -4.89 -6.36
CA PRO A 85 2.45 -5.06 -7.24
C PRO A 85 3.22 -6.37 -6.99
N VAL A 86 3.18 -6.86 -5.76
CA VAL A 86 3.83 -8.08 -5.31
C VAL A 86 2.83 -8.86 -4.46
N ASN A 87 2.70 -10.16 -4.71
CA ASN A 87 1.83 -11.07 -3.94
C ASN A 87 0.34 -10.68 -3.92
N GLY A 88 -0.15 -10.01 -4.97
CA GLY A 88 -1.58 -9.88 -5.22
C GLY A 88 -2.23 -11.25 -5.48
N GLY A 89 -3.55 -11.33 -5.33
CA GLY A 89 -4.27 -12.59 -5.52
C GLY A 89 -5.77 -12.44 -5.38
N PHE A 90 -6.47 -13.53 -5.61
CA PHE A 90 -7.92 -13.63 -5.44
C PHE A 90 -8.24 -14.76 -4.47
N VAL A 91 -9.30 -14.57 -3.71
CA VAL A 91 -9.81 -15.55 -2.75
C VAL A 91 -11.31 -15.63 -2.89
N ALA A 92 -11.82 -16.78 -3.30
CA ALA A 92 -13.25 -17.04 -3.24
C ALA A 92 -13.67 -17.29 -1.79
N LEU A 93 -14.69 -16.61 -1.30
CA LEU A 93 -15.26 -16.83 0.05
C LEU A 93 -15.75 -18.28 0.21
N SER A 94 -16.18 -18.90 -0.89
CA SER A 94 -16.57 -20.30 -0.95
C SER A 94 -15.38 -21.25 -0.81
N GLU A 95 -14.14 -20.85 -1.08
CA GLU A 95 -12.93 -21.69 -0.94
C GLU A 95 -12.09 -21.35 0.28
N LEU A 96 -12.43 -20.26 0.99
CA LEU A 96 -11.75 -19.87 2.20
C LEU A 96 -11.85 -20.96 3.28
N THR A 97 -10.71 -21.39 3.80
CA THR A 97 -10.60 -22.41 4.83
C THR A 97 -10.18 -21.83 6.18
N GLU A 98 -9.36 -20.78 6.18
CA GLU A 98 -8.87 -20.13 7.39
C GLU A 98 -8.65 -18.64 7.18
N LEU A 99 -9.08 -17.85 8.16
CA LEU A 99 -8.86 -16.41 8.26
C LEU A 99 -8.06 -16.12 9.52
N GLU A 100 -6.90 -15.51 9.34
CA GLU A 100 -5.96 -15.21 10.41
C GLU A 100 -5.52 -13.75 10.33
N LEU A 101 -5.33 -13.11 11.48
CA LEU A 101 -4.65 -11.83 11.56
C LEU A 101 -3.21 -12.05 11.99
N VAL A 102 -2.28 -11.50 11.22
CA VAL A 102 -0.84 -11.63 11.42
C VAL A 102 -0.19 -10.26 11.40
N PHE A 103 1.08 -10.20 11.80
CA PHE A 103 1.85 -8.96 11.86
C PHE A 103 3.10 -9.08 10.99
N ASP A 104 3.45 -8.00 10.29
CA ASP A 104 4.73 -7.87 9.62
C ASP A 104 5.86 -7.54 10.62
N ALA A 105 7.11 -7.53 10.15
CA ALA A 105 8.28 -7.12 10.93
C ALA A 105 8.15 -5.72 11.53
N ASP A 106 7.44 -4.81 10.86
CA ASP A 106 7.16 -3.44 11.33
C ASP A 106 5.92 -3.36 12.26
N GLY A 107 5.29 -4.50 12.60
CA GLY A 107 4.07 -4.55 13.41
C GLY A 107 2.79 -4.17 12.65
N ALA A 108 2.86 -4.01 11.32
CA ALA A 108 1.70 -3.75 10.49
C ALA A 108 0.75 -4.97 10.48
N ARG A 109 -0.55 -4.72 10.59
CA ARG A 109 -1.59 -5.76 10.60
C ARG A 109 -1.86 -6.26 9.19
N LEU A 110 -1.86 -7.57 9.02
CA LEU A 110 -2.10 -8.24 7.75
C LEU A 110 -3.16 -9.33 7.96
N TRP A 111 -4.19 -9.34 7.11
CA TRP A 111 -5.13 -10.44 7.00
C TRP A 111 -4.54 -11.53 6.12
N ARG A 112 -4.42 -12.74 6.66
CA ARG A 112 -3.95 -13.92 5.94
C ARG A 112 -5.14 -14.83 5.64
N LEU A 113 -5.44 -14.98 4.35
CA LEU A 113 -6.58 -15.71 3.82
C LEU A 113 -6.08 -17.01 3.18
N THR A 114 -6.35 -18.13 3.83
CA THR A 114 -5.99 -19.46 3.33
C THR A 114 -7.20 -20.10 2.67
N GLN A 115 -6.99 -20.75 1.52
CA GLN A 115 -8.04 -21.32 0.68
C GLN A 115 -7.68 -22.73 0.21
N SER A 116 -8.68 -23.53 -0.15
CA SER A 116 -8.45 -24.86 -0.74
C SER A 116 -7.90 -24.75 -2.15
N GLY A 117 -6.76 -25.40 -2.41
CA GLY A 117 -6.24 -25.59 -3.78
C GLY A 117 -5.56 -24.38 -4.41
N PHE A 118 -5.54 -23.22 -3.74
CA PHE A 118 -4.89 -22.00 -4.22
C PHE A 118 -3.92 -21.42 -3.17
N PRO A 119 -2.95 -20.59 -3.58
CA PRO A 119 -2.03 -19.93 -2.66
C PRO A 119 -2.77 -19.04 -1.64
N THR A 120 -2.20 -18.96 -0.44
CA THR A 120 -2.64 -18.02 0.60
C THR A 120 -2.41 -16.58 0.15
N VAL A 121 -3.40 -15.71 0.37
CA VAL A 121 -3.32 -14.27 0.06
C VAL A 121 -3.18 -13.49 1.36
N THR A 122 -2.23 -12.55 1.39
CA THR A 122 -1.98 -11.70 2.56
C THR A 122 -2.29 -10.26 2.20
N ILE A 123 -3.27 -9.67 2.89
CA ILE A 123 -3.82 -8.35 2.59
C ILE A 123 -3.55 -7.43 3.79
N PRO A 124 -2.87 -6.29 3.62
CA PRO A 124 -2.72 -5.32 4.69
C PRO A 124 -4.07 -4.78 5.17
N ALA A 125 -4.27 -4.72 6.49
CA ALA A 125 -5.50 -4.17 7.06
C ALA A 125 -5.67 -2.66 6.75
N ALA A 126 -4.58 -1.97 6.40
CA ALA A 126 -4.57 -0.57 5.99
C ALA A 126 -4.49 -0.39 4.46
N ALA A 127 -4.71 -1.45 3.67
CA ALA A 127 -4.81 -1.36 2.22
C ALA A 127 -6.07 -0.57 1.82
N GLN A 128 -6.05 0.07 0.66
CA GLN A 128 -7.22 0.81 0.19
C GLN A 128 -8.39 -0.14 -0.09
N GLY A 129 -9.57 0.13 0.47
CA GLY A 129 -10.76 -0.73 0.30
C GLY A 129 -10.79 -1.92 1.26
N ALA A 130 -9.83 -2.03 2.18
CA ALA A 130 -9.79 -3.09 3.18
C ALA A 130 -11.00 -3.03 4.14
N GLU A 131 -11.71 -1.91 4.20
CA GLU A 131 -12.94 -1.75 4.98
C GLU A 131 -14.04 -2.72 4.52
N ALA A 132 -14.10 -3.02 3.21
CA ALA A 132 -15.06 -3.97 2.65
C ALA A 132 -14.79 -5.43 3.06
N LEU A 133 -13.57 -5.74 3.56
CA LEU A 133 -13.25 -7.09 4.06
C LEU A 133 -14.10 -7.45 5.27
N PHE A 134 -14.48 -6.48 6.10
CA PHE A 134 -15.27 -6.75 7.29
C PHE A 134 -16.62 -7.40 6.93
N ASP A 135 -17.35 -6.81 5.99
CA ASP A 135 -18.64 -7.34 5.54
C ASP A 135 -18.47 -8.72 4.89
N ALA A 136 -17.40 -8.91 4.12
CA ALA A 136 -17.06 -10.20 3.51
C ALA A 136 -16.72 -11.29 4.54
N PHE A 137 -16.07 -10.92 5.65
CA PHE A 137 -15.71 -11.87 6.71
C PHE A 137 -16.92 -12.22 7.56
N VAL A 138 -17.82 -11.26 7.82
CA VAL A 138 -19.06 -11.49 8.57
C VAL A 138 -20.05 -12.34 7.76
N SER A 139 -20.00 -12.31 6.43
CA SER A 139 -20.84 -13.17 5.58
C SER A 139 -20.40 -14.65 5.56
N LEU A 140 -19.24 -15.00 6.15
CA LEU A 140 -18.78 -16.38 6.20
C LEU A 140 -19.65 -17.24 7.14
N PRO A 141 -19.91 -18.52 6.80
CA PRO A 141 -20.70 -19.40 7.65
C PRO A 141 -20.08 -19.56 9.05
N GLY A 142 -20.86 -19.24 10.08
CA GLY A 142 -20.43 -19.34 11.48
C GLY A 142 -19.43 -18.28 11.93
N ALA A 143 -19.14 -17.26 11.10
CA ALA A 143 -18.31 -16.14 11.51
C ALA A 143 -19.00 -15.30 12.59
N ARG A 144 -18.18 -14.73 13.47
CA ARG A 144 -18.62 -13.87 14.56
C ARG A 144 -17.92 -12.52 14.41
N PRO A 145 -18.65 -11.39 14.39
CA PRO A 145 -18.04 -10.07 14.28
C PRO A 145 -17.06 -9.75 15.42
N GLY A 146 -17.37 -10.18 16.65
CA GLY A 146 -16.56 -9.89 17.84
C GLY A 146 -15.08 -10.29 17.71
N PRO A 147 -14.76 -11.58 17.42
CA PRO A 147 -13.39 -12.01 17.14
C PRO A 147 -12.68 -11.25 16.02
N ILE A 148 -13.40 -10.82 14.97
CA ILE A 148 -12.82 -10.07 13.84
C ILE A 148 -12.35 -8.69 14.30
N VAL A 149 -13.21 -7.95 15.02
CA VAL A 149 -12.86 -6.64 15.56
C VAL A 149 -11.78 -6.76 16.64
N ALA A 150 -11.92 -7.73 17.56
CA ALA A 150 -10.97 -7.95 18.64
C ALA A 150 -9.56 -8.32 18.12
N ALA A 151 -9.47 -8.97 16.95
CA ALA A 151 -8.20 -9.22 16.31
C ALA A 151 -7.52 -7.90 15.89
N LEU A 152 -8.26 -6.94 15.36
CA LEU A 152 -7.71 -5.63 14.95
C LEU A 152 -7.17 -4.83 16.16
N ASP A 153 -7.76 -4.98 17.34
CA ASP A 153 -7.26 -4.32 18.56
C ASP A 153 -6.04 -5.00 19.19
N ARG A 154 -5.61 -6.16 18.66
CA ARG A 154 -4.51 -6.95 19.20
C ARG A 154 -3.15 -6.26 18.99
N SER A 155 -2.28 -6.36 20.00
CA SER A 155 -0.87 -5.93 19.89
C SER A 155 -0.03 -6.98 19.15
N PRO A 156 0.98 -6.57 18.35
CA PRO A 156 1.91 -7.50 17.70
C PRO A 156 2.60 -8.50 18.66
N ASP A 157 2.82 -8.09 19.92
CA ASP A 157 3.49 -8.90 20.95
C ASP A 157 2.73 -10.19 21.30
N LEU A 158 1.41 -10.19 21.09
CA LEU A 158 0.54 -11.33 21.37
C LEU A 158 0.54 -12.38 20.25
N GLY A 159 1.30 -12.13 19.18
CA GLY A 159 1.41 -13.01 18.01
C GLY A 159 0.14 -13.08 17.16
N PRO A 160 0.18 -13.89 16.09
CA PRO A 160 -0.93 -14.04 15.18
C PRO A 160 -2.14 -14.71 15.83
N VAL A 161 -3.33 -14.49 15.27
CA VAL A 161 -4.59 -15.04 15.77
C VAL A 161 -5.48 -15.53 14.65
N THR A 162 -5.90 -16.79 14.71
CA THR A 162 -6.94 -17.33 13.82
C THR A 162 -8.30 -16.82 14.30
N VAL A 163 -8.99 -16.08 13.43
CA VAL A 163 -10.29 -15.46 13.74
C VAL A 163 -11.45 -16.35 13.31
N TRP A 164 -11.27 -17.07 12.21
CA TRP A 164 -12.27 -17.98 11.68
C TRP A 164 -11.59 -19.16 10.98
N ARG A 165 -12.19 -20.33 11.10
CA ARG A 165 -11.79 -21.53 10.36
C ARG A 165 -13.05 -22.25 9.90
N ARG A 166 -13.04 -22.75 8.67
CA ARG A 166 -14.15 -23.52 8.13
C ARG A 166 -14.31 -24.82 8.91
N THR A 167 -15.47 -25.01 9.51
CA THR A 167 -15.87 -26.29 10.09
C THR A 167 -16.17 -27.27 8.97
N ARG A 168 -15.24 -28.16 8.63
CA ARG A 168 -15.57 -29.33 7.81
C ARG A 168 -16.24 -30.35 8.72
N ALA A 169 -17.50 -30.70 8.43
CA ALA A 169 -18.11 -31.86 9.06
C ALA A 169 -17.26 -33.10 8.70
N PRO A 170 -16.84 -33.91 9.68
CA PRO A 170 -16.18 -35.18 9.36
C PRO A 170 -17.19 -36.01 8.57
N ALA A 171 -16.80 -36.45 7.37
CA ALA A 171 -17.55 -37.45 6.65
C ALA A 171 -17.53 -38.72 7.51
N LEU A 172 -18.69 -39.09 8.06
CA LEU A 172 -18.86 -40.38 8.71
C LEU A 172 -18.85 -41.43 7.59
N THR A 173 -17.70 -42.07 7.39
CA THR A 173 -17.55 -43.30 6.60
C THR A 173 -17.57 -44.50 7.52
#